data_AF-S9S7M4-F1
#
_entry.id   AF-S9S7M4-F1
#
_cell.length_a   1.000
_cell.length_b   1.000
_cell.length_c   1.000
_cell.angle_alpha   90.00
_cell.angle_beta   90.00
_cell.angle_gamma   90.00
#
_symmetry.space_group_name_H-M   'P 1'
#
loop_
_entity.id
_entity.type
_entity.pdbx_description
1 polymer ?
#
loop_
_entity_poly.entity_id
_entity_poly.type
_entity_poly.pdbx_seq_one_letter_code
_entity_poly.pdbx_strand_id
1 'polypeptide(L)'
;MRRQKRPLVIAAVAVAVVAGLGGGWEYLRRSAQAIDPDDVAQVALGADIYAAQCARCHGAHLQGEPDWQRRKPNGELPAPPHDASGHSWHHPNEYLFAVTKHGMARFAPPDYKSAMPSYVGILTDAEIRAVIAFIQSNWPPEIRARQAAISAR
;
A
#
# COMPACT_ATOMS: atom_id res chain seq x y z
N MET A 1 -60.43 17.35 5.07
CA MET A 1 -59.42 16.27 5.17
C MET A 1 -58.11 16.72 4.52
N ARG A 2 -57.13 17.22 5.29
CA ARG A 2 -55.83 17.71 4.75
C ARG A 2 -54.76 16.66 5.10
N ARG A 3 -54.46 15.76 4.16
CA ARG A 3 -53.48 14.67 4.35
C ARG A 3 -52.10 15.26 4.72
N GLN A 4 -51.58 14.86 5.88
CA GLN A 4 -50.23 15.12 6.35
C GLN A 4 -49.19 14.47 5.40
N LYS A 5 -48.80 15.14 4.32
CA LYS A 5 -47.70 14.70 3.43
C LYS A 5 -46.32 15.22 3.89
N ARG A 6 -46.29 16.13 4.86
CA ARG A 6 -45.07 16.79 5.36
C ARG A 6 -44.07 15.88 6.10
N PRO A 7 -44.46 14.89 6.94
CA PRO A 7 -43.46 14.10 7.68
C PRO A 7 -42.69 13.12 6.76
N LEU A 8 -43.33 12.61 5.71
CA LEU A 8 -42.70 11.71 4.73
C LEU A 8 -41.64 12.40 3.86
N VAL A 9 -41.86 13.66 3.49
CA VAL A 9 -40.89 14.42 2.68
C VAL A 9 -39.66 14.80 3.51
N ILE A 10 -39.84 15.17 4.78
CA ILE A 10 -38.73 15.50 5.69
C ILE A 10 -37.86 14.27 5.97
N ALA A 11 -38.49 13.11 6.21
CA ALA A 11 -37.77 11.85 6.42
C ALA A 11 -36.96 11.42 5.18
N ALA A 12 -37.52 11.56 3.98
CA ALA A 12 -36.82 11.23 2.73
C ALA A 12 -35.61 12.14 2.46
N VAL A 13 -35.73 13.45 2.74
CA VAL A 13 -34.62 14.40 2.58
C VAL A 13 -33.51 14.15 3.61
N ALA A 14 -33.86 13.86 4.87
CA ALA A 14 -32.87 13.54 5.90
C ALA A 14 -32.07 12.25 5.57
N VAL A 15 -32.75 11.21 5.07
CA VAL A 15 -32.09 9.96 4.64
C VAL A 15 -31.16 10.21 3.44
N ALA A 16 -31.57 11.01 2.46
CA ALA A 16 -30.73 11.34 1.31
C ALA A 16 -29.48 12.16 1.69
N VAL A 17 -29.60 13.09 2.64
CA VAL A 17 -28.45 13.87 3.15
C VAL A 17 -27.50 12.99 3.95
N VAL A 18 -28.00 12.13 4.84
CA VAL A 18 -27.16 11.19 5.61
C VAL A 18 -26.47 10.18 4.70
N ALA A 19 -27.17 9.64 3.69
CA ALA A 19 -26.57 8.74 2.69
C ALA A 19 -25.53 9.47 1.81
N GLY A 20 -25.79 10.72 1.42
CA GLY A 20 -24.84 11.55 0.66
C GLY A 20 -23.59 11.90 1.47
N LEU A 21 -23.73 12.26 2.74
CA LEU A 21 -22.61 12.54 3.64
C LEU A 21 -21.81 11.27 3.98
N GLY A 22 -22.49 10.14 4.21
CA GLY A 22 -21.84 8.85 4.46
C GLY A 22 -21.09 8.31 3.25
N GLY A 23 -21.70 8.38 2.06
CA GLY A 23 -21.06 7.99 0.81
C GLY A 23 -19.89 8.89 0.42
N GLY A 24 -20.02 10.21 0.60
CA GLY A 24 -18.95 11.17 0.37
C GLY A 24 -17.77 10.98 1.33
N TRP A 25 -18.04 10.75 2.61
CA TRP A 25 -16.99 10.47 3.60
C TRP A 25 -16.21 9.19 3.30
N GLU A 26 -16.91 8.10 2.98
CA GLU A 26 -16.27 6.82 2.66
C GLU A 26 -15.46 6.89 1.36
N TYR A 27 -15.96 7.61 0.36
CA TYR A 27 -15.21 7.87 -0.87
C TYR A 27 -13.92 8.63 -0.58
N LEU A 28 -13.99 9.75 0.16
CA LEU A 28 -12.80 10.53 0.53
C LEU A 28 -11.82 9.71 1.36
N ARG A 29 -12.31 8.87 2.28
CA ARG A 29 -11.49 7.98 3.11
C ARG A 29 -10.76 6.93 2.25
N ARG A 30 -11.46 6.31 1.30
CA ARG A 30 -10.88 5.34 0.37
C ARG A 30 -9.86 5.98 -0.57
N SER A 31 -10.16 7.17 -1.09
CA SER A 31 -9.22 7.94 -1.90
C SER A 31 -7.96 8.30 -1.10
N ALA A 32 -8.10 8.71 0.17
CA ALA A 32 -6.95 8.96 1.05
C ALA A 32 -6.17 7.70 1.43
N GLN A 33 -6.72 6.51 1.17
CA GLN A 33 -6.10 5.20 1.40
C GLN A 33 -5.66 4.52 0.09
N ALA A 34 -5.77 5.20 -1.05
CA ALA A 34 -5.26 4.69 -2.31
C ALA A 34 -3.72 4.72 -2.29
N ILE A 35 -3.10 3.79 -3.03
CA ILE A 35 -1.68 3.86 -3.39
C ILE A 35 -1.66 4.48 -4.79
N ASP A 36 -1.18 5.71 -4.89
CA ASP A 36 -1.11 6.48 -6.13
C ASP A 36 0.34 6.93 -6.42
N PRO A 37 1.04 6.25 -7.35
CA PRO A 37 2.40 6.64 -7.74
C PRO A 37 2.49 7.98 -8.50
N ASP A 38 1.36 8.61 -8.86
CA ASP A 38 1.32 9.93 -9.50
C ASP A 38 0.96 11.06 -8.50
N ASP A 39 0.55 10.72 -7.26
CA ASP A 39 0.37 11.71 -6.19
C ASP A 39 1.73 12.14 -5.63
N VAL A 40 2.18 13.33 -6.03
CA VAL A 40 3.48 13.91 -5.64
C VAL A 40 3.64 14.02 -4.13
N ALA A 41 2.58 14.35 -3.38
CA ALA A 41 2.68 14.49 -1.93
C ALA A 41 2.81 13.12 -1.25
N GLN A 42 2.05 12.12 -1.74
CA GLN A 42 2.16 10.75 -1.24
C GLN A 42 3.53 10.14 -1.55
N VAL A 43 4.04 10.33 -2.77
CA VAL A 43 5.37 9.86 -3.19
C VAL A 43 6.47 10.53 -2.37
N ALA A 44 6.39 11.83 -2.11
CA ALA A 44 7.37 12.54 -1.27
C ALA A 44 7.40 12.00 0.16
N LEU A 45 6.24 11.83 0.80
CA LEU A 45 6.14 11.20 2.12
C LEU A 45 6.73 9.79 2.11
N GLY A 46 6.42 9.00 1.08
CA GLY A 46 6.92 7.66 0.90
C GLY A 46 8.44 7.59 0.78
N ALA A 47 9.04 8.54 0.05
CA ALA A 47 10.49 8.64 -0.12
C ALA A 47 11.22 8.86 1.20
N ASP A 48 10.73 9.81 2.02
CA ASP A 48 11.31 10.12 3.33
C ASP A 48 11.27 8.90 4.27
N ILE A 49 10.12 8.22 4.31
CA ILE A 49 9.95 7.02 5.14
C ILE A 49 10.79 5.87 4.60
N TYR A 50 10.84 5.68 3.28
CA TYR A 50 11.67 4.65 2.66
C TYR A 50 13.14 4.84 3.04
N ALA A 51 13.66 6.06 2.94
CA ALA A 51 15.02 6.39 3.32
C ALA A 51 15.31 6.07 4.80
N ALA A 52 14.36 6.40 5.70
CA ALA A 52 14.52 6.17 7.13
C ALA A 52 14.37 4.71 7.57
N GLN A 53 13.46 3.94 6.94
CA GLN A 53 13.03 2.63 7.43
C GLN A 53 13.46 1.45 6.55
N CYS A 54 13.54 1.66 5.24
CA CYS A 54 13.62 0.57 4.25
C CYS A 54 14.99 0.48 3.58
N ALA A 55 15.60 1.64 3.27
CA ALA A 55 16.82 1.75 2.48
C ALA A 55 18.04 1.04 3.11
N ARG A 56 18.05 0.86 4.44
CA ARG A 56 19.12 0.11 5.14
C ARG A 56 19.27 -1.34 4.67
N CYS A 57 18.20 -1.94 4.16
CA CYS A 57 18.22 -3.30 3.62
C CYS A 57 17.97 -3.28 2.10
N HIS A 58 16.98 -2.52 1.63
CA HIS A 58 16.60 -2.51 0.22
C HIS A 58 17.42 -1.55 -0.65
N GLY A 59 18.40 -0.87 -0.07
CA GLY A 59 19.30 0.07 -0.75
C GLY A 59 18.68 1.45 -0.97
N ALA A 60 19.51 2.50 -1.00
CA ALA A 60 19.05 3.88 -1.20
C ALA A 60 18.40 4.13 -2.57
N HIS A 61 18.65 3.26 -3.55
CA HIS A 61 18.16 3.34 -4.93
C HIS A 61 17.25 2.16 -5.27
N LEU A 62 16.64 1.50 -4.27
CA LEU A 62 15.75 0.36 -4.47
C LEU A 62 16.44 -0.90 -5.04
N GLN A 63 17.77 -0.93 -5.08
CA GLN A 63 18.55 -1.97 -5.77
C GLN A 63 18.64 -3.30 -5.01
N GLY A 64 18.19 -3.34 -3.75
CA GLY A 64 18.29 -4.51 -2.89
C GLY A 64 19.72 -4.85 -2.47
N GLU A 65 19.86 -5.99 -1.82
CA GLU A 65 21.16 -6.59 -1.51
C GLU A 65 21.67 -7.42 -2.71
N PRO A 66 23.00 -7.56 -2.89
CA PRO A 66 23.57 -8.49 -3.86
C PRO A 66 23.10 -9.92 -3.65
N ASP A 67 23.05 -10.71 -4.73
CA ASP A 67 22.65 -12.12 -4.72
C ASP A 67 21.31 -12.38 -3.99
N TRP A 68 20.34 -11.45 -4.08
CA TRP A 68 19.06 -11.51 -3.35
C TRP A 68 18.22 -12.78 -3.56
N GLN A 69 18.50 -13.52 -4.63
CA GLN A 69 17.85 -14.80 -4.94
C GLN A 69 18.51 -16.01 -4.27
N ARG A 70 19.71 -15.84 -3.68
CA ARG A 70 20.47 -16.90 -3.01
C ARG A 70 20.40 -16.72 -1.51
N ARG A 71 20.08 -17.79 -0.79
CA ARG A 71 20.05 -17.77 0.68
C ARG A 71 21.44 -17.46 1.26
N LYS A 72 21.47 -16.60 2.28
CA LYS A 72 22.62 -16.34 3.14
C LYS A 72 22.92 -17.58 4.01
N PRO A 73 24.13 -17.69 4.60
CA PRO A 73 24.48 -18.82 5.49
C PRO A 73 23.53 -19.01 6.68
N ASN A 74 22.88 -17.95 7.15
CA ASN A 74 21.87 -18.01 8.23
C ASN A 74 20.51 -18.58 7.78
N GLY A 75 20.33 -18.80 6.48
CA GLY A 75 19.13 -19.36 5.84
C GLY A 75 18.13 -18.32 5.33
N GLU A 76 18.33 -17.03 5.58
CA GLU A 76 17.47 -15.94 5.08
C GLU A 76 17.76 -15.63 3.60
N LEU A 77 16.78 -15.07 2.90
CA LEU A 77 17.03 -14.38 1.63
C LEU A 77 17.45 -12.93 1.90
N PRO A 78 18.44 -12.40 1.18
CA PRO A 78 18.72 -10.96 1.19
C PRO A 78 17.51 -10.14 0.74
N ALA A 79 17.48 -8.87 1.13
CA ALA A 79 16.41 -7.96 0.74
C ALA A 79 16.36 -7.82 -0.80
N PRO A 80 15.22 -8.15 -1.44
CA PRO A 80 15.09 -8.05 -2.89
C PRO A 80 15.11 -6.59 -3.36
N PRO A 81 15.51 -6.33 -4.61
CA PRO A 81 15.29 -5.03 -5.23
C PRO A 81 13.81 -4.71 -5.27
N HIS A 82 13.52 -3.43 -5.07
CA HIS A 82 12.22 -2.83 -5.30
C HIS A 82 12.17 -2.05 -6.62
N ASP A 83 13.26 -1.97 -7.37
CA ASP A 83 13.29 -1.45 -8.74
C ASP A 83 12.80 -2.49 -9.78
N ALA A 84 12.99 -2.16 -11.07
CA ALA A 84 12.58 -3.01 -12.19
C ALA A 84 13.25 -4.40 -12.22
N SER A 85 14.42 -4.57 -11.59
CA SER A 85 15.15 -5.86 -11.52
C SER A 85 14.58 -6.82 -10.48
N GLY A 86 13.74 -6.31 -9.59
CA GLY A 86 13.06 -7.08 -8.54
C GLY A 86 11.81 -7.80 -9.03
N HIS A 87 10.98 -8.21 -8.07
CA HIS A 87 9.73 -8.93 -8.35
C HIS A 87 8.51 -8.34 -7.65
N SER A 88 8.65 -7.28 -6.86
CA SER A 88 7.54 -6.69 -6.09
C SER A 88 6.37 -6.27 -6.98
N TRP A 89 6.64 -5.83 -8.21
CA TRP A 89 5.64 -5.42 -9.19
C TRP A 89 4.76 -6.57 -9.72
N HIS A 90 5.08 -7.83 -9.42
CA HIS A 90 4.22 -8.98 -9.71
C HIS A 90 3.08 -9.16 -8.69
N HIS A 91 3.06 -8.39 -7.60
CA HIS A 91 2.10 -8.56 -6.52
C HIS A 91 1.09 -7.40 -6.45
N PRO A 92 -0.16 -7.69 -6.06
CA PRO A 92 -1.17 -6.66 -5.90
C PRO A 92 -0.85 -5.76 -4.69
N ASN A 93 -1.33 -4.51 -4.74
CA ASN A 93 -1.15 -3.49 -3.71
C ASN A 93 -1.45 -3.99 -2.29
N GLU A 94 -2.56 -4.69 -2.10
CA GLU A 94 -2.95 -5.16 -0.77
C GLU A 94 -2.02 -6.27 -0.24
N TYR A 95 -1.42 -7.08 -1.12
CA TYR A 95 -0.38 -8.02 -0.70
C TYR A 95 0.90 -7.29 -0.26
N LEU A 96 1.36 -6.31 -1.05
CA LEU A 96 2.53 -5.49 -0.70
C LEU A 96 2.32 -4.75 0.62
N PHE A 97 1.13 -4.18 0.82
CA PHE A 97 0.72 -3.54 2.07
C PHE A 97 0.73 -4.53 3.23
N ALA A 98 0.14 -5.72 3.07
CA ALA A 98 0.04 -6.70 4.13
C ALA A 98 1.41 -7.26 4.55
N VAL A 99 2.28 -7.58 3.59
CA VAL A 99 3.66 -8.02 3.85
C VAL A 99 4.45 -6.94 4.57
N THR A 100 4.33 -5.68 4.13
CA THR A 100 5.02 -4.57 4.79
C THR A 100 4.48 -4.36 6.21
N LYS A 101 3.15 -4.32 6.39
CA LYS A 101 2.53 -4.08 7.69
C LYS A 101 2.89 -5.17 8.70
N HIS A 102 2.78 -6.43 8.31
CA HIS A 102 2.83 -7.56 9.23
C HIS A 102 4.15 -8.35 9.22
N GLY A 103 5.06 -8.01 8.30
CA GLY A 103 6.29 -8.75 8.07
C GLY A 103 6.07 -10.02 7.24
N MET A 104 7.12 -10.46 6.54
CA MET A 104 7.06 -11.61 5.63
C MET A 104 6.80 -12.93 6.36
N ALA A 105 7.30 -13.07 7.59
CA ALA A 105 7.14 -14.29 8.38
C ALA A 105 5.66 -14.68 8.60
N ARG A 106 4.72 -13.71 8.57
CA ARG A 106 3.29 -14.01 8.72
C ARG A 106 2.66 -14.69 7.51
N PHE A 107 3.25 -14.57 6.32
CA PHE A 107 2.71 -15.14 5.07
C PHE A 107 3.56 -16.29 4.52
N ALA A 108 4.60 -16.69 5.25
CA ALA A 108 5.51 -17.74 4.84
C ALA A 108 5.27 -19.03 5.65
N PRO A 109 5.75 -20.19 5.16
CA PRO A 109 5.73 -21.44 5.92
C PRO A 109 6.40 -21.30 7.31
N PRO A 110 6.03 -22.13 8.30
CA PRO A 110 6.51 -22.00 9.69
C PRO A 110 8.04 -21.96 9.88
N ASP A 111 8.79 -22.56 8.95
CA ASP A 111 10.26 -22.67 8.97
C ASP A 111 10.96 -21.62 8.09
N TYR A 112 10.19 -20.75 7.40
CA TYR A 112 10.76 -19.72 6.53
C TYR A 112 11.38 -18.59 7.34
N LYS A 113 12.69 -18.40 7.18
CA LYS A 113 13.43 -17.30 7.80
C LYS A 113 13.39 -16.05 6.93
N SER A 114 12.96 -14.93 7.52
CA SER A 114 12.97 -13.62 6.87
C SER A 114 13.40 -12.53 7.84
N ALA A 115 14.27 -11.64 7.37
CA ALA A 115 14.64 -10.42 8.09
C ALA A 115 13.67 -9.25 7.85
N MET A 116 12.63 -9.41 7.02
CA MET A 116 11.65 -8.35 6.75
C MET A 116 10.71 -8.17 7.97
N PRO A 117 10.82 -7.06 8.71
CA PRO A 117 10.12 -6.88 9.97
C PRO A 117 8.64 -6.54 9.79
N SER A 118 7.89 -6.63 10.89
CA SER A 118 6.55 -6.04 11.00
C SER A 118 6.66 -4.54 11.31
N TYR A 119 5.78 -3.74 10.71
CA TYR A 119 5.65 -2.30 10.98
C TYR A 119 4.39 -1.96 11.78
N VAL A 120 3.66 -2.94 12.30
CA VAL A 120 2.53 -2.72 13.22
C VAL A 120 2.99 -1.87 14.42
N GLY A 121 2.32 -0.73 14.63
CA GLY A 121 2.64 0.20 15.71
C GLY A 121 3.88 1.07 15.47
N ILE A 122 4.53 0.93 14.31
CA ILE A 122 5.68 1.74 13.90
C ILE A 122 5.27 2.72 12.79
N LEU A 123 4.59 2.23 11.75
CA LEU A 123 4.04 3.03 10.67
C LEU A 123 2.52 2.90 10.64
N THR A 124 1.85 4.00 10.32
CA THR A 124 0.42 4.03 10.00
C THR A 124 0.15 3.43 8.63
N ASP A 125 -1.12 3.08 8.37
CA ASP A 125 -1.53 2.52 7.09
C ASP A 125 -1.27 3.49 5.92
N ALA A 126 -1.45 4.79 6.14
CA ALA A 126 -1.18 5.82 5.14
C ALA A 126 0.32 5.91 4.82
N GLU A 127 1.18 5.82 5.83
CA GLU A 127 2.64 5.83 5.68
C GLU A 127 3.15 4.60 4.91
N ILE A 128 2.63 3.41 5.22
CA ILE A 128 2.97 2.18 4.48
C ILE A 128 2.57 2.31 3.01
N ARG A 129 1.36 2.82 2.75
CA ARG A 129 0.86 3.04 1.38
C ARG A 129 1.68 4.09 0.64
N ALA A 130 2.12 5.15 1.33
CA ALA A 130 3.01 6.16 0.78
C ALA A 130 4.35 5.55 0.34
N VAL A 131 4.97 4.70 1.16
CA VAL A 131 6.21 3.98 0.80
C VAL A 131 5.99 3.14 -0.45
N ILE A 132 4.86 2.43 -0.56
CA ILE A 132 4.55 1.61 -1.73
C ILE A 132 4.34 2.51 -2.96
N ALA A 133 3.66 3.65 -2.84
CA ALA A 133 3.49 4.61 -3.93
C ALA A 133 4.86 5.14 -4.43
N PHE A 134 5.78 5.47 -3.52
CA PHE A 134 7.15 5.83 -3.86
C PHE A 134 7.90 4.72 -4.60
N ILE A 135 7.80 3.47 -4.14
CA ILE A 135 8.41 2.34 -4.84
C ILE A 135 7.85 2.24 -6.27
N GLN A 136 6.53 2.35 -6.43
CA GLN A 136 5.86 2.27 -7.72
C GLN A 136 6.20 3.41 -8.67
N SER A 137 6.43 4.63 -8.15
CA SER A 137 6.77 5.79 -8.97
C SER A 137 8.16 5.67 -9.62
N ASN A 138 9.01 4.78 -9.12
CA ASN A 138 10.35 4.51 -9.67
C ASN A 138 10.37 3.44 -10.76
N TRP A 139 9.23 2.82 -11.07
CA TRP A 139 9.17 1.80 -12.11
C TRP A 139 8.99 2.39 -13.51
N PRO A 140 9.56 1.74 -14.55
CA PRO A 140 9.25 2.05 -15.94
C PRO A 140 7.73 2.02 -16.22
N PRO A 141 7.23 2.86 -17.15
CA PRO A 141 5.79 2.95 -17.45
C PRO A 141 5.11 1.61 -17.73
N GLU A 142 5.78 0.70 -18.43
CA GLU A 142 5.28 -0.63 -18.75
C GLU A 142 5.12 -1.53 -17.52
N ILE A 143 6.01 -1.42 -16.53
CA ILE A 143 5.91 -2.14 -15.26
C ILE A 143 4.78 -1.55 -14.41
N ARG A 144 4.68 -0.21 -14.35
CA ARG A 144 3.57 0.47 -13.66
C ARG A 144 2.21 0.05 -14.22
N ALA A 145 2.06 0.03 -15.54
CA ALA A 145 0.82 -0.38 -16.20
C ALA A 145 0.46 -1.85 -15.88
N ARG A 146 1.45 -2.75 -15.94
CA ARG A 146 1.25 -4.17 -15.59
C ARG A 146 0.85 -4.34 -14.13
N GLN A 147 1.51 -3.65 -13.21
CA GLN A 147 1.21 -3.77 -11.78
C GLN A 147 -0.16 -3.19 -11.44
N ALA A 148 -0.54 -2.06 -12.04
CA ALA A 148 -1.88 -1.50 -11.88
C ALA A 148 -2.96 -2.51 -12.33
N ALA A 149 -2.74 -3.21 -13.44
CA ALA A 149 -3.64 -4.26 -13.92
C ALA A 149 -3.69 -5.50 -13.01
N ILE A 150 -2.63 -5.80 -12.25
CA ILE A 150 -2.61 -6.86 -11.22
C ILE A 150 -3.38 -6.41 -9.99
N SER A 151 -3.18 -5.17 -9.53
CA SER A 151 -3.82 -4.61 -8.34
C SER A 151 -5.31 -4.34 -8.50
N ALA A 152 -5.81 -4.22 -9.73
CA ALA A 152 -7.22 -3.99 -10.02
C ALA A 152 -8.08 -5.27 -10.03
N ARG A 153 -7.47 -6.46 -9.85
CA ARG A 153 -8.15 -7.76 -9.84
C ARG A 153 -8.57 -8.14 -8.43
#